data_AF-A0A356UAE6-F1
#
_entry.id   AF-A0A356UAE6-F1
#
_cell.length_a   1.000
_cell.length_b   1.000
_cell.length_c   1.000
_cell.angle_alpha   90.00
_cell.angle_beta   90.00
_cell.angle_gamma   90.00
#
_symmetry.space_group_name_H-M   'P 1'
#
loop_
_entity.id
_entity.type
_entity.pdbx_description
1 polymer ?
#
loop_
_entity_poly.entity_id
_entity_poly.type
_entity_poly.pdbx_seq_one_letter_code
_entity_poly.pdbx_strand_id
1 'polypeptide(L)'
;MIVIDNNTNSPVVYKGYTPLTKKMPVFAPEDSKFQEALKDASKQLMNVYRDPEELMPGNYSATPYTYLKTDPSQNQENSINLTPGSTISFGQYLGKDLTLRIGNSSVSMYWGSDPIGAAANERLNDTIRTMLKGAVNEGGAPDMTKLTKEQNAILDKISYANDAIITQMGGIEQYESIRKMGESFDLLIRVANGQMPPIAAPVDDEIKAGLAKLGIDTSKPVYVNGQKILF
;
A
#
# COMPACT_ATOMS: atom_id res chain seq x y z
N MET A 1 -40.71 20.08 -27.98
CA MET A 1 -39.31 19.60 -27.89
C MET A 1 -39.37 18.08 -27.98
N ILE A 2 -38.57 17.59 -28.91
CA ILE A 2 -38.45 16.27 -29.56
C ILE A 2 -39.13 15.06 -28.88
N VAL A 3 -39.87 14.38 -29.76
CA VAL A 3 -40.59 13.11 -29.69
C VAL A 3 -39.62 11.93 -29.84
N ILE A 4 -39.92 10.81 -29.19
CA ILE A 4 -39.23 9.52 -29.34
C ILE A 4 -39.63 8.90 -30.69
N ASP A 5 -38.67 8.36 -31.46
CA ASP A 5 -38.99 7.29 -32.40
C ASP A 5 -37.83 6.30 -32.55
N ASN A 6 -38.17 5.03 -32.41
CA ASN A 6 -37.39 3.86 -32.80
C ASN A 6 -37.44 3.71 -34.32
N ASN A 7 -36.32 3.46 -35.01
CA ASN A 7 -36.34 2.39 -36.02
C ASN A 7 -34.94 1.92 -36.47
N THR A 8 -34.88 0.61 -36.63
CA THR A 8 -33.88 -0.21 -37.32
C THR A 8 -33.60 0.24 -38.75
N ASN A 9 -32.35 0.06 -39.21
CA ASN A 9 -32.01 -0.39 -40.57
C ASN A 9 -30.50 -0.73 -40.69
N SER A 10 -30.16 -2.02 -40.67
CA SER A 10 -29.08 -2.57 -41.53
C SER A 10 -29.59 -2.58 -43.00
N PRO A 11 -28.84 -2.95 -44.07
CA PRO A 11 -27.43 -3.38 -44.17
C PRO A 11 -26.65 -2.70 -45.33
N VAL A 12 -25.32 -2.85 -45.38
CA VAL A 12 -24.62 -2.93 -46.68
C VAL A 12 -23.66 -4.11 -46.65
N VAL A 13 -24.06 -5.15 -47.36
CA VAL A 13 -23.22 -6.28 -47.80
C VAL A 13 -22.80 -5.96 -49.23
N TYR A 14 -21.50 -6.01 -49.52
CA TYR A 14 -21.01 -6.23 -50.89
C TYR A 14 -20.39 -7.63 -51.02
N LYS A 15 -20.86 -8.31 -52.07
CA LYS A 15 -20.66 -9.70 -52.49
C LYS A 15 -19.26 -10.00 -53.05
N GLY A 16 -18.88 -11.29 -52.95
CA GLY A 16 -18.10 -12.04 -53.96
C GLY A 16 -17.16 -13.10 -53.36
N TYR A 17 -17.61 -14.31 -52.96
CA TYR A 17 -17.65 -15.59 -53.74
C TYR A 17 -16.27 -15.98 -54.38
N THR A 18 -15.63 -17.16 -54.21
CA THR A 18 -16.00 -18.49 -53.66
C THR A 18 -14.74 -19.42 -53.49
N PRO A 19 -14.84 -20.72 -53.12
CA PRO A 19 -14.17 -21.34 -51.96
C PRO A 19 -12.92 -22.17 -52.30
N LEU A 20 -12.19 -22.67 -51.30
CA LEU A 20 -11.51 -23.99 -51.36
C LEU A 20 -10.99 -24.40 -49.96
N THR A 21 -11.38 -25.60 -49.56
CA THR A 21 -10.94 -26.35 -48.39
C THR A 21 -9.42 -26.54 -48.37
N LYS A 22 -8.74 -26.09 -47.30
CA LYS A 22 -7.39 -26.56 -46.97
C LYS A 22 -7.14 -26.54 -45.45
N LYS A 23 -6.57 -27.65 -44.98
CA LYS A 23 -6.34 -28.05 -43.58
C LYS A 23 -5.80 -26.93 -42.67
N MET A 24 -6.32 -26.88 -41.44
CA MET A 24 -5.74 -26.05 -40.37
C MET A 24 -4.27 -26.45 -40.09
N PRO A 25 -3.35 -25.49 -39.95
CA PRO A 25 -2.00 -25.78 -39.48
C PRO A 25 -2.02 -26.08 -37.98
N VAL A 26 -1.38 -27.20 -37.62
CA VAL A 26 -1.09 -27.58 -36.24
C VAL A 26 -0.04 -26.60 -35.70
N PHE A 27 -0.42 -25.76 -34.75
CA PHE A 27 0.52 -24.95 -33.98
C PHE A 27 1.08 -25.81 -32.84
N ALA A 28 2.22 -26.44 -33.09
CA ALA A 28 3.16 -26.80 -32.03
C ALA A 28 4.28 -25.74 -32.09
N PRO A 29 4.40 -24.82 -31.12
CA PRO A 29 5.46 -23.83 -31.14
C PRO A 29 6.82 -24.51 -30.92
N GLU A 30 7.78 -24.24 -31.82
CA GLU A 30 9.17 -24.64 -31.63
C GLU A 30 9.81 -23.81 -30.49
N ASP A 31 10.31 -24.55 -29.51
CA ASP A 31 10.54 -24.17 -28.11
C ASP A 31 11.92 -23.51 -27.85
N SER A 32 12.46 -22.71 -28.78
CA SER A 32 13.78 -22.08 -28.59
C SER A 32 13.72 -20.56 -28.40
N LYS A 33 12.85 -19.86 -29.14
CA LYS A 33 12.72 -18.40 -29.04
C LYS A 33 11.88 -17.93 -27.85
N PHE A 34 10.98 -18.79 -27.36
CA PHE A 34 10.16 -18.50 -26.17
C PHE A 34 10.97 -18.63 -24.87
N GLN A 35 11.98 -19.51 -24.84
CA GLN A 35 12.85 -19.71 -23.68
C GLN A 35 13.91 -18.60 -23.52
N GLU A 36 14.38 -17.99 -24.61
CA GLU A 36 15.25 -16.81 -24.54
C GLU A 36 14.51 -15.56 -24.06
N ALA A 37 13.24 -15.38 -24.46
CA ALA A 37 12.42 -14.25 -24.03
C ALA A 37 12.11 -14.26 -22.53
N LEU A 38 12.09 -15.44 -21.89
CA LEU A 38 11.88 -15.59 -20.44
C LEU A 38 13.15 -15.30 -19.60
N LYS A 39 14.33 -15.23 -20.23
CA LYS A 39 15.60 -15.02 -19.51
C LYS A 39 16.00 -13.56 -19.31
N ASP A 40 15.33 -12.60 -19.93
CA ASP A 40 15.58 -11.17 -19.71
C ASP A 40 14.39 -10.48 -19.00
N ALA A 41 14.18 -10.86 -17.75
CA ALA A 41 13.15 -10.30 -16.86
C ALA A 41 13.37 -8.80 -16.54
N SER A 42 14.50 -8.21 -16.94
CA SER A 42 14.82 -6.80 -16.67
C SER A 42 14.16 -5.81 -17.65
N LYS A 43 13.60 -6.28 -18.78
CA LYS A 43 13.12 -5.41 -19.87
C LYS A 43 11.63 -5.52 -20.23
N GLN A 44 10.88 -6.45 -19.66
CA GLN A 44 9.47 -6.67 -20.07
C GLN A 44 8.40 -5.97 -19.21
N LEU A 45 8.75 -5.23 -18.16
CA LEU A 45 7.73 -4.55 -17.33
C LEU A 45 7.92 -3.03 -17.19
N MET A 46 8.95 -2.45 -17.82
CA MET A 46 9.32 -1.06 -17.54
C MET A 46 8.44 -0.01 -18.25
N ASN A 47 7.59 -0.34 -19.23
CA ASN A 47 6.82 0.68 -19.97
C ASN A 47 5.48 0.16 -20.53
N VAL A 48 4.70 -0.59 -19.75
CA VAL A 48 3.26 -0.68 -20.07
C VAL A 48 2.65 0.61 -19.53
N TYR A 49 1.99 1.39 -20.40
CA TYR A 49 1.18 2.55 -20.02
C TYR A 49 0.37 2.21 -18.76
N ARG A 50 0.71 2.83 -17.63
CA ARG A 50 -0.01 2.67 -16.37
C ARG A 50 -0.72 3.98 -16.08
N ASP A 51 -2.01 3.89 -15.84
CA ASP A 51 -2.80 5.01 -15.36
C ASP A 51 -2.24 5.44 -13.98
N PRO A 52 -1.90 6.73 -13.77
CA PRO A 52 -1.49 7.23 -12.46
C PRO A 52 -2.49 6.91 -11.33
N GLU A 53 -3.78 6.71 -11.64
CA GLU A 53 -4.79 6.29 -10.67
C GLU A 53 -4.60 4.84 -10.19
N GLU A 54 -3.99 3.96 -10.99
CA GLU A 54 -3.64 2.59 -10.58
C GLU A 54 -2.43 2.54 -9.63
N LEU A 55 -1.70 3.66 -9.49
CA LEU A 55 -0.56 3.82 -8.59
C LEU A 55 -0.96 4.38 -7.23
N MET A 56 -2.25 4.55 -6.95
CA MET A 56 -2.70 5.02 -5.65
C MET A 56 -2.36 3.99 -4.54
N PRO A 57 -1.71 4.43 -3.43
CA PRO A 57 -1.39 3.58 -2.27
C PRO A 57 -2.58 2.74 -1.77
N GLY A 58 -3.80 3.28 -1.90
CA GLY A 58 -5.04 2.62 -1.49
C GLY A 58 -5.24 1.24 -2.11
N ASN A 59 -4.86 1.05 -3.37
CA ASN A 59 -5.06 -0.20 -4.11
C ASN A 59 -4.22 -1.37 -3.58
N TYR A 60 -3.13 -1.07 -2.87
CA TYR A 60 -2.19 -2.08 -2.38
C TYR A 60 -2.32 -2.31 -0.87
N SER A 61 -2.89 -1.37 -0.12
CA SER A 61 -2.98 -1.36 1.35
C SER A 61 -3.57 -2.64 2.01
N ALA A 62 -4.41 -3.41 1.30
CA ALA A 62 -4.97 -4.67 1.80
C ALA A 62 -4.23 -5.93 1.31
N THR A 63 -3.26 -5.79 0.40
CA THR A 63 -2.51 -6.92 -0.15
C THR A 63 -1.35 -7.29 0.79
N PRO A 64 -1.22 -8.57 1.18
CA PRO A 64 -0.09 -9.04 1.97
C PRO A 64 1.25 -8.70 1.31
N TYR A 65 2.26 -8.41 2.13
CA TYR A 65 3.62 -8.23 1.66
C TYR A 65 4.13 -9.51 1.02
N THR A 66 4.73 -9.37 -0.15
CA THR A 66 5.37 -10.49 -0.84
C THR A 66 6.74 -10.75 -0.24
N TYR A 67 7.05 -12.01 0.06
CA TYR A 67 8.38 -12.39 0.55
C TYR A 67 9.30 -12.60 -0.65
N LEU A 68 10.27 -11.71 -0.84
CA LEU A 68 11.37 -11.98 -1.75
C LEU A 68 12.28 -13.04 -1.08
N LYS A 69 12.51 -14.16 -1.77
CA LYS A 69 13.50 -15.19 -1.40
C LYS A 69 14.93 -14.72 -1.71
N THR A 70 15.25 -13.48 -1.39
CA THR A 70 16.64 -13.05 -1.34
C THR A 70 17.13 -13.35 0.06
N ASP A 71 18.14 -14.20 0.19
CA ASP A 71 18.86 -14.36 1.46
C ASP A 71 19.22 -12.95 1.92
N PRO A 72 18.70 -12.46 3.06
CA PRO A 72 19.06 -11.15 3.55
C PRO A 72 20.53 -11.27 3.91
N SER A 73 21.43 -10.85 3.02
CA SER A 73 22.83 -10.74 3.38
C SER A 73 22.91 -9.63 4.42
N GLN A 74 22.78 -10.00 5.70
CA GLN A 74 22.83 -9.11 6.87
C GLN A 74 24.17 -8.36 7.01
N ASN A 75 25.06 -8.49 6.02
CA ASN A 75 26.41 -7.95 6.00
C ASN A 75 26.60 -6.84 4.95
N GLN A 76 25.54 -6.35 4.31
CA GLN A 76 25.65 -5.15 3.48
C GLN A 76 25.54 -3.91 4.37
N GLU A 77 26.57 -3.06 4.34
CA GLU A 77 26.48 -1.71 4.89
C GLU A 77 25.27 -0.98 4.28
N ASN A 78 24.55 -0.20 5.08
CA ASN A 78 23.38 0.56 4.65
C ASN A 78 22.16 -0.29 4.22
N SER A 79 21.86 -1.34 5.00
CA SER A 79 20.73 -2.25 4.75
C SER A 79 19.73 -2.26 5.90
N ILE A 80 18.48 -2.61 5.58
CA ILE A 80 17.40 -2.79 6.54
C ILE A 80 16.47 -3.92 6.14
N ASN A 81 16.08 -4.73 7.13
CA ASN A 81 15.08 -5.78 6.95
C ASN A 81 13.75 -5.29 7.51
N LEU A 82 12.80 -5.10 6.60
CA LEU A 82 11.43 -4.68 6.84
C LEU A 82 10.48 -5.85 6.53
N THR A 83 10.46 -6.86 7.40
CA THR A 83 9.68 -8.09 7.21
C THR A 83 8.48 -8.17 8.16
N PRO A 84 7.38 -8.84 7.78
CA PRO A 84 6.25 -9.10 8.67
C PRO A 84 6.67 -9.68 10.03
N GLY A 85 6.09 -9.16 11.11
CA GLY A 85 6.41 -9.51 12.49
C GLY A 85 7.59 -8.73 13.08
N SER A 86 8.33 -7.96 12.28
CA SER A 86 9.41 -7.13 12.80
C SER A 86 8.89 -5.85 13.48
N THR A 87 9.66 -5.36 14.45
CA THR A 87 9.44 -4.07 15.10
C THR A 87 10.74 -3.29 15.04
N ILE A 88 10.66 -2.03 14.63
CA ILE A 88 11.79 -1.14 14.42
C ILE A 88 11.62 0.06 15.33
N SER A 89 12.68 0.40 16.06
CA SER A 89 12.71 1.62 16.88
C SER A 89 13.34 2.76 16.08
N PHE A 90 12.63 3.88 16.00
CA PHE A 90 13.11 5.17 15.49
C PHE A 90 13.84 5.97 16.58
N GLY A 91 14.07 5.35 17.74
CA GLY A 91 14.63 5.98 18.93
C GLY A 91 13.57 6.56 19.86
N GLN A 92 14.05 7.25 20.89
CA GLN A 92 13.19 7.92 21.87
C GLN A 92 12.73 9.27 21.35
N TYR A 93 11.43 9.52 21.48
CA TYR A 93 10.81 10.81 21.25
C TYR A 93 10.04 11.22 22.50
N LEU A 94 10.42 12.34 23.11
CA LEU A 94 9.82 12.86 24.34
C LEU A 94 9.70 11.80 25.46
N GLY A 95 10.77 11.00 25.63
CA GLY A 95 10.88 10.02 26.71
C GLY A 95 10.14 8.70 26.50
N LYS A 96 9.48 8.50 25.35
CA LYS A 96 8.94 7.19 24.95
C LYS A 96 9.56 6.74 23.62
N ASP A 97 9.67 5.44 23.44
CA ASP A 97 10.15 4.88 22.16
C ASP A 97 9.12 5.12 21.05
N LEU A 98 9.60 5.57 19.90
CA LEU A 98 8.81 5.62 18.68
C LEU A 98 9.09 4.34 17.88
N THR A 99 8.07 3.50 17.69
CA THR A 99 8.25 2.19 17.04
C THR A 99 7.33 2.03 15.84
N LEU A 100 7.86 1.38 14.79
CA LEU A 100 7.12 0.90 13.64
C LEU A 100 7.02 -0.61 13.75
N ARG A 101 5.80 -1.14 13.70
CA ARG A 101 5.52 -2.57 13.63
C ARG A 101 5.11 -2.92 12.22
N ILE A 102 5.69 -3.97 11.68
CA ILE A 102 5.41 -4.43 10.33
C ILE A 102 4.46 -5.62 10.43
N GLY A 103 3.22 -5.41 10.02
CA GLY A 103 2.21 -6.46 9.92
C GLY A 103 2.38 -7.29 8.66
N ASN A 104 1.38 -8.12 8.37
CA ASN A 104 1.37 -8.95 7.17
C ASN A 104 1.10 -8.14 5.89
N SER A 105 0.41 -7.00 6.00
CA SER A 105 -0.04 -6.20 4.86
C SER A 105 -0.02 -4.70 5.13
N SER A 106 0.48 -4.25 6.28
CA SER A 106 0.47 -2.86 6.70
C SER A 106 1.59 -2.58 7.68
N VAL A 107 1.89 -1.30 7.88
CA VAL A 107 2.74 -0.82 8.97
C VAL A 107 1.89 -0.11 10.03
N SER A 108 2.33 -0.16 11.28
CA SER A 108 1.65 0.47 12.40
C SER A 108 2.64 1.20 13.28
N MET A 109 2.33 2.44 13.63
CA MET A 109 3.20 3.29 14.45
C MET A 109 2.72 3.35 15.90
N TYR A 110 3.66 3.38 16.84
CA TYR A 110 3.39 3.46 18.28
C TYR A 110 4.36 4.42 18.96
N TRP A 111 3.84 5.19 19.92
CA TRP A 111 4.62 6.03 20.83
C TRP A 111 4.52 5.46 22.25
N GLY A 112 5.56 4.73 22.66
CA GLY A 112 5.49 3.81 23.79
C GLY A 112 4.52 2.67 23.51
N SER A 113 3.48 2.54 24.33
CA SER A 113 2.37 1.58 24.11
C SER A 113 1.21 2.16 23.31
N ASP A 114 1.22 3.46 23.05
CA ASP A 114 0.07 4.17 22.49
C ASP A 114 0.12 4.12 20.96
N PRO A 115 -0.93 3.59 20.28
CA PRO A 115 -0.96 3.58 18.82
C PRO A 115 -1.12 5.01 18.29
N ILE A 116 -0.46 5.30 17.17
CA ILE A 116 -0.59 6.58 16.46
C ILE A 116 -0.88 6.33 14.99
N GLY A 117 -1.39 7.34 14.31
CA GLY A 117 -1.73 7.29 12.88
C GLY A 117 -2.78 6.22 12.55
N ALA A 118 -2.51 5.44 11.51
CA ALA A 118 -3.36 4.37 11.02
C ALA A 118 -3.69 3.34 12.13
N ALA A 119 -2.76 3.05 13.03
CA ALA A 119 -3.00 2.12 14.15
C ALA A 119 -4.01 2.66 15.17
N ALA A 120 -4.01 3.98 15.42
CA ALA A 120 -4.99 4.62 16.28
C ALA A 120 -6.39 4.58 15.63
N ASN A 121 -6.44 4.85 14.32
CA ASN A 121 -7.67 4.81 13.53
C ASN A 121 -8.25 3.39 13.44
N GLU A 122 -7.40 2.38 13.22
CA GLU A 122 -7.80 0.97 13.20
C GLU A 122 -8.40 0.55 14.54
N ARG A 123 -7.75 0.89 15.66
CA ARG A 123 -8.27 0.63 17.01
C ARG A 123 -9.65 1.26 17.24
N LEU A 124 -9.84 2.50 16.80
CA LEU A 124 -11.13 3.18 16.90
C LEU A 124 -12.19 2.48 16.04
N ASN A 125 -11.86 2.17 14.79
CA ASN A 125 -12.77 1.51 13.85
C ASN A 125 -13.18 0.11 14.32
N ASP A 126 -12.25 -0.67 14.86
CA ASP A 126 -12.55 -2.01 15.39
C ASP A 126 -13.41 -1.94 16.66
N THR A 127 -13.20 -0.92 17.49
CA THR A 127 -14.07 -0.64 18.63
C THR A 127 -15.50 -0.35 18.17
N ILE A 128 -15.65 0.54 17.17
CA ILE A 128 -16.96 0.88 16.59
C ILE A 128 -17.63 -0.36 15.99
N ARG A 129 -16.91 -1.14 15.18
CA ARG A 129 -17.43 -2.38 14.56
C ARG A 129 -17.90 -3.38 15.62
N THR A 130 -17.15 -3.54 16.70
CA THR A 130 -17.49 -4.43 17.82
C THR A 130 -18.76 -3.95 18.54
N MET A 131 -18.88 -2.64 18.77
CA MET A 131 -20.06 -2.05 19.41
C MET A 131 -21.32 -2.19 18.56
N LEU A 132 -21.19 -1.99 17.24
CA LEU A 132 -22.29 -2.03 16.28
C LEU A 132 -22.70 -3.44 15.86
N LYS A 133 -21.83 -4.45 16.04
CA LYS A 133 -22.08 -5.84 15.63
C LYS A 133 -22.55 -5.97 14.17
N GLY A 134 -22.00 -5.14 13.29
CA GLY A 134 -22.35 -5.11 11.87
C GLY A 134 -23.58 -4.28 11.51
N ALA A 135 -24.15 -3.49 12.42
CA ALA A 135 -25.21 -2.54 12.09
C ALA A 135 -24.72 -1.47 11.11
N VAL A 136 -25.41 -1.34 9.98
CA VAL A 136 -25.14 -0.36 8.93
C VAL A 136 -26.40 0.45 8.62
N ASN A 137 -26.21 1.68 8.15
CA ASN A 137 -27.29 2.55 7.73
C ASN A 137 -27.75 2.19 6.30
N GLU A 138 -28.74 2.90 5.76
CA GLU A 138 -29.27 2.67 4.40
C GLU A 138 -28.20 2.80 3.31
N GLY A 139 -27.10 3.54 3.57
CA GLY A 139 -25.96 3.69 2.68
C GLY A 139 -24.86 2.65 2.85
N GLY A 140 -25.04 1.64 3.72
CA GLY A 140 -24.04 0.59 3.97
C GLY A 140 -22.86 1.02 4.86
N ALA A 141 -22.87 2.24 5.40
CA ALA A 141 -21.86 2.71 6.34
C ALA A 141 -22.25 2.32 7.79
N PRO A 142 -21.29 2.21 8.74
CA PRO A 142 -21.59 1.91 10.14
C PRO A 142 -22.67 2.85 10.72
N ASP A 143 -23.75 2.29 11.26
CA ASP A 143 -24.88 3.08 11.78
C ASP A 143 -24.62 3.55 13.22
N MET A 144 -23.94 4.69 13.34
CA MET A 144 -23.61 5.29 14.64
C MET A 144 -24.85 5.61 15.50
N THR A 145 -26.06 5.69 14.92
CA THR A 145 -27.30 5.93 15.69
C THR A 145 -27.70 4.73 16.56
N LYS A 146 -27.12 3.55 16.30
CA LYS A 146 -27.35 2.33 17.09
C LYS A 146 -26.47 2.24 18.33
N LEU A 147 -25.54 3.17 18.52
CA LEU A 147 -24.69 3.21 19.71
C LEU A 147 -25.47 3.71 20.93
N THR A 148 -25.26 3.05 22.08
CA THR A 148 -25.80 3.53 23.36
C THR A 148 -25.02 4.74 23.87
N LYS A 149 -25.57 5.43 24.87
CA LYS A 149 -24.86 6.54 25.54
C LYS A 149 -23.54 6.09 26.15
N GLU A 150 -23.51 4.91 26.74
CA GLU A 150 -22.31 4.31 27.34
C GLU A 150 -21.25 3.98 26.28
N GLN A 151 -21.68 3.49 25.11
CA GLN A 151 -20.78 3.23 23.98
C GLN A 151 -20.20 4.53 23.40
N ASN A 152 -21.02 5.57 23.24
CA ASN A 152 -20.54 6.89 22.82
C ASN A 152 -19.52 7.47 23.81
N ALA A 153 -19.75 7.35 25.12
CA ALA A 153 -18.79 7.80 26.13
C ALA A 153 -17.45 7.05 26.07
N ILE A 154 -17.41 5.81 25.58
CA ILE A 154 -16.16 5.09 25.33
C ILE A 154 -15.44 5.69 24.12
N LEU A 155 -16.15 6.00 23.04
CA LEU A 155 -15.57 6.64 21.85
C LEU A 155 -15.00 8.03 22.19
N ASP A 156 -15.72 8.81 22.99
CA ASP A 156 -15.25 10.13 23.46
C ASP A 156 -13.94 10.01 24.25
N LYS A 157 -13.81 8.99 25.12
CA LYS A 157 -12.58 8.72 25.87
C LYS A 157 -11.41 8.35 24.95
N ILE A 158 -11.67 7.56 23.90
CA ILE A 158 -10.64 7.21 22.91
C ILE A 158 -10.19 8.46 22.15
N SER A 159 -11.13 9.29 21.69
CA SER A 159 -10.82 10.55 21.00
C SER A 159 -10.00 11.48 21.89
N TYR A 160 -10.42 11.70 23.13
CA TYR A 160 -9.72 12.55 24.08
C TYR A 160 -8.29 12.05 24.37
N ALA A 161 -8.12 10.73 24.51
CA ALA A 161 -6.80 10.14 24.69
C ALA A 161 -5.90 10.38 23.46
N ASN A 162 -6.45 10.29 22.25
CA ASN A 162 -5.72 10.58 21.01
C ASN A 162 -5.32 12.06 20.91
N ASP A 163 -6.23 12.99 21.25
CA ASP A 163 -5.94 14.43 21.28
C ASP A 163 -4.85 14.77 22.31
N ALA A 164 -4.86 14.09 23.45
CA ALA A 164 -3.81 14.22 24.45
C ALA A 164 -2.46 13.74 23.92
N ILE A 165 -2.41 12.62 23.17
CA ILE A 165 -1.19 12.14 22.50
C ILE A 165 -0.69 13.18 21.50
N ILE A 166 -1.56 13.69 20.62
CA ILE A 166 -1.19 14.73 19.63
C ILE A 166 -0.58 15.94 20.33
N THR A 167 -1.22 16.41 21.41
CA THR A 167 -0.73 17.55 22.20
C THR A 167 0.63 17.25 22.82
N GLN A 168 0.80 16.07 23.44
CA GLN A 168 2.05 15.66 24.08
C GLN A 168 3.19 15.46 23.08
N MET A 169 2.89 15.06 21.84
CA MET A 169 3.89 14.88 20.79
C MET A 169 4.37 16.20 20.16
N GLY A 170 3.83 17.35 20.58
CA GLY A 170 4.20 18.67 20.09
C GLY A 170 3.15 19.31 19.18
N GLY A 171 1.92 18.79 19.16
CA GLY A 171 0.81 19.30 18.34
C GLY A 171 0.63 18.56 17.02
N ILE A 172 -0.40 18.97 16.26
CA ILE A 172 -0.86 18.26 15.06
C ILE A 172 0.20 18.20 13.97
N GLU A 173 0.96 19.28 13.73
CA GLU A 173 1.98 19.30 12.68
C GLU A 173 3.10 18.29 12.95
N GLN A 174 3.55 18.20 14.20
CA GLN A 174 4.60 17.29 14.61
C GLN A 174 4.12 15.84 14.61
N TYR A 175 2.88 15.61 15.06
CA TYR A 175 2.22 14.31 14.98
C TYR A 175 2.10 13.84 13.52
N GLU A 176 1.63 14.70 12.62
CA GLU A 176 1.46 14.38 11.20
C GLU A 176 2.80 14.14 10.50
N SER A 177 3.84 14.90 10.83
CA SER A 177 5.20 14.67 10.31
C SER A 177 5.72 13.27 10.71
N ILE A 178 5.57 12.90 11.99
CA ILE A 178 5.97 11.57 12.48
C ILE A 178 5.12 10.47 11.85
N ARG A 179 3.81 10.69 11.74
CA ARG A 179 2.87 9.76 11.10
C ARG A 179 3.29 9.47 9.66
N LYS A 180 3.46 10.51 8.84
CA LYS A 180 3.84 10.37 7.43
C LYS A 180 5.18 9.66 7.27
N MET A 181 6.17 10.02 8.08
CA MET A 181 7.49 9.38 8.10
C MET A 181 7.40 7.87 8.37
N GLY A 182 6.60 7.46 9.35
CA GLY A 182 6.45 6.04 9.69
C GLY A 182 5.60 5.28 8.67
N GLU A 183 4.47 5.85 8.27
CA GLU A 183 3.51 5.18 7.37
C GLU A 183 4.02 5.08 5.93
N SER A 184 4.94 5.94 5.51
CA SER A 184 5.58 5.84 4.19
C SER A 184 6.43 4.57 4.04
N PHE A 185 6.78 3.89 5.13
CA PHE A 185 7.48 2.60 5.08
C PHE A 185 6.62 1.48 4.48
N ASP A 186 5.28 1.60 4.51
CA ASP A 186 4.42 0.67 3.76
C ASP A 186 4.77 0.68 2.26
N LEU A 187 4.96 1.88 1.70
CA LEU A 187 5.33 2.06 0.30
C LEU A 187 6.75 1.56 0.04
N LEU A 188 7.71 1.89 0.93
CA LEU A 188 9.08 1.38 0.83
C LEU A 188 9.11 -0.15 0.77
N ILE A 189 8.36 -0.83 1.65
CA ILE A 189 8.27 -2.29 1.68
C ILE A 189 7.69 -2.81 0.37
N ARG A 190 6.59 -2.22 -0.13
CA ARG A 190 5.94 -2.65 -1.37
C ARG A 190 6.84 -2.47 -2.58
N VAL A 191 7.56 -1.36 -2.67
CA VAL A 191 8.53 -1.12 -3.75
C VAL A 191 9.69 -2.10 -3.67
N ALA A 192 10.27 -2.28 -2.47
CA ALA A 192 11.34 -3.24 -2.26
C ALA A 192 10.93 -4.68 -2.62
N ASN A 193 9.67 -5.05 -2.34
CA ASN A 193 9.12 -6.36 -2.67
C ASN A 193 8.61 -6.48 -4.12
N GLY A 194 8.77 -5.45 -4.95
CA GLY A 194 8.31 -5.44 -6.35
C GLY A 194 6.79 -5.37 -6.53
N GLN A 195 6.05 -5.04 -5.48
CA GLN A 195 4.59 -4.93 -5.48
C GLN A 195 4.10 -3.55 -5.96
N MET A 196 4.98 -2.56 -6.00
CA MET A 196 4.67 -1.19 -6.41
C MET A 196 5.84 -0.60 -7.22
N PRO A 197 5.59 0.28 -8.21
CA PRO A 197 6.66 0.98 -8.92
C PRO A 197 7.38 2.01 -8.03
N PRO A 198 8.52 2.56 -8.50
CA PRO A 198 9.31 3.54 -7.77
C PRO A 198 8.51 4.75 -7.27
N ILE A 199 9.02 5.34 -6.18
CA ILE A 199 8.30 6.26 -5.29
C ILE A 199 8.31 7.70 -5.85
N ALA A 200 7.21 8.44 -5.66
CA ALA A 200 7.13 9.86 -6.01
C ALA A 200 7.88 10.76 -5.01
N ALA A 201 8.40 11.90 -5.46
CA ALA A 201 9.30 12.76 -4.68
C ALA A 201 8.80 13.19 -3.27
N PRO A 202 7.54 13.60 -3.05
CA PRO A 202 7.10 13.97 -1.70
C PRO A 202 7.17 12.81 -0.71
N VAL A 203 6.75 11.61 -1.16
CA VAL A 203 6.78 10.38 -0.36
C VAL A 203 8.21 9.95 -0.07
N ASP A 204 9.09 10.14 -1.04
CA ASP A 204 10.51 9.85 -0.91
C ASP A 204 11.17 10.66 0.21
N ASP A 205 10.86 11.96 0.34
CA ASP A 205 11.40 12.79 1.43
C ASP A 205 11.01 12.27 2.83
N GLU A 206 9.79 11.75 2.99
CA GLU A 206 9.33 11.16 4.25
C GLU A 206 10.01 9.82 4.55
N ILE A 207 10.25 9.01 3.52
CA ILE A 207 11.02 7.76 3.64
C ILE A 207 12.48 8.06 3.99
N LYS A 208 13.11 9.03 3.31
CA LYS A 208 14.48 9.49 3.59
C LYS A 208 14.61 9.95 5.03
N ALA A 209 13.67 10.76 5.52
CA ALA A 209 13.66 11.23 6.90
C ALA A 209 13.55 10.06 7.91
N GLY A 210 12.73 9.05 7.61
CA GLY A 210 12.58 7.88 8.47
C GLY A 210 13.83 6.99 8.47
N LEU A 211 14.40 6.71 7.30
CA LEU A 211 15.65 5.96 7.15
C LEU A 211 16.82 6.66 7.85
N ALA A 212 16.90 7.99 7.76
CA ALA A 212 17.91 8.77 8.47
C ALA A 212 17.83 8.60 10.00
N LYS A 213 16.62 8.49 10.57
CA LYS A 213 16.46 8.19 12.02
C LYS A 213 16.94 6.80 12.41
N LEU A 214 17.03 5.87 11.45
CA LEU A 214 17.57 4.53 11.63
C LEU A 214 19.08 4.48 11.34
N GLY A 215 19.71 5.62 11.05
CA GLY A 215 21.13 5.70 10.70
C GLY A 215 21.46 5.25 9.28
N ILE A 216 20.46 5.17 8.40
CA ILE A 216 20.63 4.76 7.00
C ILE A 216 20.89 5.99 6.14
N ASP A 217 21.97 5.94 5.38
CA ASP A 217 22.46 7.01 4.50
C ASP A 217 21.82 6.89 3.12
N THR A 218 20.80 7.70 2.86
CA THR A 218 20.07 7.70 1.58
C THR A 218 20.81 8.39 0.43
N SER A 219 22.00 8.97 0.67
CA SER A 219 22.87 9.45 -0.42
C SER A 219 23.61 8.32 -1.15
N LYS A 220 23.55 7.11 -0.59
CA LYS A 220 24.11 5.88 -1.14
C LYS A 220 22.99 4.89 -1.43
N PRO A 221 23.26 3.83 -2.23
CA PRO A 221 22.30 2.75 -2.37
C PRO A 221 21.89 2.17 -1.01
N VAL A 222 20.59 2.03 -0.82
CA VAL A 222 20.00 1.41 0.37
C VAL A 222 19.49 0.04 0.00
N TYR A 223 19.73 -0.97 0.85
CA TYR A 223 19.23 -2.32 0.61
C TYR A 223 18.07 -2.62 1.55
N VAL A 224 16.86 -2.69 1.01
CA VAL A 224 15.64 -2.99 1.78
C VAL A 224 15.20 -4.41 1.44
N ASN A 225 15.16 -5.30 2.44
CA ASN A 225 14.86 -6.73 2.22
C ASN A 225 15.77 -7.39 1.16
N GLY A 226 17.03 -6.91 1.05
CA GLY A 226 17.99 -7.36 0.05
C GLY A 226 17.83 -6.71 -1.34
N GLN A 227 16.75 -5.94 -1.57
CA GLN A 227 16.54 -5.20 -2.82
C GLN A 227 17.24 -3.85 -2.76
N LYS A 228 18.01 -3.53 -3.81
CA LYS A 228 18.68 -2.24 -3.95
C LYS A 228 17.66 -1.15 -4.31
N ILE A 229 17.58 -0.12 -3.49
CA ILE A 229 16.79 1.10 -3.68
C ILE A 229 17.74 2.28 -3.89
N LEU A 230 17.39 3.13 -4.85
CA LEU A 230 18.04 4.40 -5.13
C LEU A 230 17.01 5.50 -4.95
N PHE A 231 17.42 6.57 -4.29
CA PHE A 231 16.61 7.75 -4.03
C PHE A 231 17.26 9.02 -4.61
#